data_AF-A0AAV9MUL7-F1
#
_entry.id   AF-A0AAV9MUL7-F1
#
_cell.length_a   1.000
_cell.length_b   1.000
_cell.length_c   1.000
_cell.angle_alpha   90.00
_cell.angle_beta   90.00
_cell.angle_gamma   90.00
#
_symmetry.space_group_name_H-M   'P 1'
#
loop_
_entity.id
_entity.type
_entity.pdbx_description
1 polymer ?
#
loop_
_entity_poly.entity_id
_entity_poly.type
_entity_poly.pdbx_seq_one_letter_code
_entity_poly.pdbx_strand_id
1 'polypeptide(L)'
;MASGDDKLTVNKGLELSFADPVSSLKVEDVQVSEVPQHDAESSTADPDLAGTISSEPNIRRRIGLLTMVALCFNICSSWAGLSTSIQIALLQGGPVTLIYGTILITAIYLCISLLIAELGSVYPTAGGQYHFTSILAPERMTRSLSYACGFITVFQWVSSGAAVMVITATQIMALVGYFNPGAQGEAWQLFLIYQVIGVLALFCNLFILNKLPIMHTIGFILSIAIFLATFIGILSRASPMATHEFVWTTFINQTGWSDGVCFLTGLITPAFMYGGLDGALHLSEEARNPRKIVPRACVGVIIVGFCTAFPFGIALLYSISDFQAIIGSSGFVPFEINAQGLRSGDAAAALLCAGCVLGFFILNALLQSSSRLVWSFARDDGFAFSHIIRRVHSVLNVPLWATFLNWLLLALCGFLILASPIDYTPVVLGIVGILGLINWVVYARRHFKGPRIQLEDRPVSGIEVRVE
;
A
#
# COMPACT_ATOMS: atom_id res chain seq x y z
N MET A 1 27.31 -0.35 -71.71
CA MET A 1 26.67 -1.12 -70.62
C MET A 1 25.47 -0.30 -70.14
N ALA A 2 24.27 -0.69 -70.57
CA ALA A 2 22.97 -0.04 -70.30
C ALA A 2 22.50 -0.38 -68.85
N SER A 3 22.02 0.58 -68.02
CA SER A 3 20.62 1.08 -67.85
C SER A 3 19.62 -0.04 -67.50
N GLY A 4 18.71 0.02 -66.52
CA GLY A 4 18.20 1.00 -65.52
C GLY A 4 17.19 0.26 -64.58
N ASP A 5 17.06 0.65 -63.32
CA ASP A 5 15.90 1.33 -62.67
C ASP A 5 14.60 0.53 -62.31
N ASP A 6 14.26 0.63 -61.01
CA ASP A 6 12.94 0.85 -60.35
C ASP A 6 11.82 -0.22 -60.13
N LYS A 7 11.50 -0.40 -58.82
CA LYS A 7 10.19 -0.29 -58.08
C LYS A 7 8.99 -1.29 -58.15
N LEU A 8 8.55 -1.64 -56.92
CA LEU A 8 7.20 -1.71 -56.29
C LEU A 8 6.04 -2.69 -56.72
N THR A 9 5.43 -3.28 -55.65
CA THR A 9 3.98 -3.48 -55.31
C THR A 9 3.12 -4.69 -55.74
N VAL A 10 2.68 -5.45 -54.70
CA VAL A 10 1.30 -5.78 -54.20
C VAL A 10 0.29 -6.61 -55.04
N ASN A 11 -0.37 -7.53 -54.30
CA ASN A 11 -1.73 -8.10 -54.40
C ASN A 11 -2.00 -9.44 -55.11
N LYS A 12 -2.69 -10.33 -54.37
CA LYS A 12 -3.79 -11.26 -54.73
C LYS A 12 -4.06 -12.12 -53.48
N GLY A 13 -5.26 -12.33 -52.96
CA GLY A 13 -6.63 -12.20 -53.46
C GLY A 13 -7.40 -13.36 -52.82
N LEU A 14 -8.32 -13.07 -51.91
CA LEU A 14 -9.16 -14.01 -51.17
C LEU A 14 -10.34 -14.44 -52.06
N GLU A 15 -10.61 -15.73 -52.22
CA GLU A 15 -11.89 -16.23 -52.76
C GLU A 15 -12.56 -17.16 -51.75
N LEU A 16 -13.77 -16.77 -51.32
CA LEU A 16 -14.70 -17.53 -50.50
C LEU A 16 -15.77 -18.11 -51.42
N SER A 17 -16.00 -19.43 -51.36
CA SER A 17 -17.11 -20.10 -52.02
C SER A 17 -17.94 -20.86 -50.99
N PHE A 18 -19.26 -20.64 -51.01
CA PHE A 18 -20.26 -21.34 -50.20
C PHE A 18 -21.24 -22.06 -51.13
N ALA A 19 -21.49 -23.36 -50.90
CA ALA A 19 -22.67 -24.10 -51.34
C ALA A 19 -22.82 -25.46 -50.59
N ASP A 20 -23.82 -25.55 -49.70
CA ASP A 20 -24.87 -26.59 -49.49
C ASP A 20 -24.53 -28.13 -49.44
N PRO A 21 -25.46 -29.05 -49.04
CA PRO A 21 -25.75 -29.43 -47.65
C PRO A 21 -25.83 -30.98 -47.38
N VAL A 22 -25.85 -31.36 -46.09
CA VAL A 22 -26.34 -32.64 -45.49
C VAL A 22 -25.83 -33.99 -46.07
N SER A 23 -25.10 -34.77 -45.27
CA SER A 23 -25.34 -36.23 -45.18
C SER A 23 -24.83 -36.85 -43.86
N SER A 24 -25.76 -37.59 -43.26
CA SER A 24 -25.65 -38.68 -42.28
C SER A 24 -24.26 -39.26 -41.97
N LEU A 25 -23.88 -39.29 -40.68
CA LEU A 25 -22.99 -40.33 -40.14
C LEU A 25 -23.47 -40.78 -38.75
N LYS A 26 -23.44 -42.11 -38.59
CA LYS A 26 -24.09 -42.93 -37.55
C LYS A 26 -23.47 -42.72 -36.17
N VAL A 27 -24.33 -42.75 -35.14
CA VAL A 27 -23.94 -42.91 -33.75
C VAL A 27 -23.65 -44.40 -33.52
N GLU A 28 -22.42 -44.74 -33.15
CA GLU A 28 -22.07 -46.03 -32.55
C GLU A 28 -21.96 -45.86 -31.03
N ASP A 29 -22.46 -46.87 -30.32
CA ASP A 29 -22.66 -46.93 -28.88
C ASP A 29 -21.37 -46.67 -28.07
N VAL A 30 -21.35 -45.61 -27.28
CA VAL A 30 -20.37 -45.41 -26.20
C VAL A 30 -21.03 -45.84 -24.89
N GLN A 31 -20.52 -46.91 -24.30
CA GLN A 31 -20.94 -47.37 -22.99
C GLN A 31 -20.68 -46.30 -21.92
N VAL A 32 -21.76 -45.86 -21.28
CA VAL A 32 -21.72 -45.04 -20.06
C VAL A 32 -21.44 -45.99 -18.90
N SER A 33 -20.26 -45.87 -18.30
CA SER A 33 -19.97 -46.48 -17.01
C SER A 33 -20.28 -45.46 -15.92
N GLU A 34 -21.30 -45.74 -15.10
CA GLU A 34 -21.64 -44.97 -13.91
C GLU A 34 -20.52 -45.09 -12.86
N VAL A 35 -19.97 -43.95 -12.42
CA VAL A 35 -19.10 -43.88 -11.25
C VAL A 35 -19.99 -43.72 -10.01
N PRO A 36 -19.84 -44.54 -8.95
CA PRO A 36 -20.68 -44.44 -7.76
C PRO A 36 -20.41 -43.15 -7.00
N GLN A 37 -21.47 -42.43 -6.63
CA GLN A 37 -21.41 -41.37 -5.61
C GLN A 37 -21.11 -42.01 -4.25
N HIS A 38 -19.95 -41.68 -3.70
CA HIS A 38 -19.67 -41.89 -2.29
C HIS A 38 -19.44 -40.53 -1.64
N ASP A 39 -20.41 -40.12 -0.82
CA ASP A 39 -20.26 -39.05 0.16
C ASP A 39 -19.21 -39.49 1.19
N ALA A 40 -18.09 -38.76 1.24
CA ALA A 40 -17.16 -38.76 2.36
C ALA A 40 -16.32 -37.47 2.35
N GLU A 41 -16.51 -36.65 3.37
CA GLU A 41 -15.63 -35.53 3.72
C GLU A 41 -14.17 -36.01 3.84
N SER A 42 -13.30 -35.62 2.90
CA SER A 42 -11.86 -35.54 3.16
C SER A 42 -11.14 -34.65 2.13
N SER A 43 -10.27 -33.80 2.68
CA SER A 43 -9.15 -33.09 2.06
C SER A 43 -8.71 -33.57 0.66
N THR A 44 -9.00 -32.76 -0.37
CA THR A 44 -8.25 -32.79 -1.64
C THR A 44 -7.64 -31.41 -1.90
N ALA A 45 -6.40 -31.26 -1.46
CA ALA A 45 -5.47 -30.39 -2.15
C ALA A 45 -5.15 -31.07 -3.49
N ASP A 46 -5.53 -30.46 -4.60
CA ASP A 46 -5.09 -30.87 -5.94
C ASP A 46 -3.55 -30.99 -5.97
N PRO A 47 -2.98 -32.18 -6.21
CA PRO A 47 -1.53 -32.33 -6.23
C PRO A 47 -0.87 -31.91 -7.55
N ASP A 48 -1.62 -31.71 -8.63
CA ASP A 48 -1.06 -31.66 -10.00
C ASP A 48 -1.10 -30.29 -10.71
N LEU A 49 -1.38 -29.19 -10.01
CA LEU A 49 -1.30 -27.83 -10.56
C LEU A 49 -0.28 -26.93 -9.85
N ALA A 50 0.67 -27.54 -9.14
CA ALA A 50 1.67 -26.87 -8.30
C ALA A 50 3.11 -27.01 -8.85
N GLY A 51 3.27 -27.52 -10.07
CA GLY A 51 4.53 -28.04 -10.59
C GLY A 51 5.26 -27.20 -11.64
N THR A 52 5.11 -25.87 -11.70
CA THR A 52 5.97 -25.05 -12.62
C THR A 52 6.13 -23.59 -12.24
N ILE A 53 5.82 -23.20 -10.99
CA ILE A 53 6.18 -21.87 -10.47
C ILE A 53 7.43 -22.03 -9.61
N SER A 54 8.58 -21.59 -10.14
CA SER A 54 9.90 -21.46 -9.52
C SER A 54 10.75 -22.72 -9.29
N SER A 55 11.83 -22.84 -10.06
CA SER A 55 13.10 -23.44 -9.59
C SER A 55 13.82 -22.38 -8.73
N GLU A 56 13.80 -22.59 -7.40
CA GLU A 56 14.39 -21.78 -6.30
C GLU A 56 13.57 -20.62 -5.69
N PRO A 57 13.69 -20.39 -4.36
CA PRO A 57 13.37 -21.24 -3.20
C PRO A 57 11.91 -21.05 -2.75
N ASN A 58 11.24 -22.15 -2.40
CA ASN A 58 9.81 -22.23 -2.01
C ASN A 58 9.38 -21.25 -0.90
N ILE A 59 8.84 -20.08 -1.29
CA ILE A 59 8.04 -19.25 -0.38
C ILE A 59 6.72 -20.00 -0.10
N ARG A 60 6.48 -20.34 1.17
CA ARG A 60 5.29 -21.10 1.57
C ARG A 60 4.04 -20.22 1.51
N ARG A 61 3.07 -20.60 0.69
CA ARG A 61 1.74 -19.96 0.63
C ARG A 61 0.96 -20.20 1.92
N ARG A 62 0.94 -19.22 2.82
CA ARG A 62 0.34 -19.33 4.16
C ARG A 62 -0.78 -18.32 4.40
N ILE A 63 -0.84 -17.24 3.65
CA ILE A 63 -1.73 -16.11 3.91
C ILE A 63 -3.13 -16.40 3.35
N GLY A 64 -4.13 -16.43 4.24
CA GLY A 64 -5.55 -16.52 3.89
C GLY A 64 -6.18 -15.14 3.69
N LEU A 65 -7.44 -15.13 3.25
CA LEU A 65 -8.17 -13.88 2.94
C LEU A 65 -8.26 -12.93 4.14
N LEU A 66 -8.66 -13.44 5.31
CA LEU A 66 -8.83 -12.61 6.52
C LEU A 66 -7.51 -11.96 6.93
N THR A 67 -6.40 -12.72 6.95
CA THR A 67 -5.08 -12.19 7.27
C THR A 67 -4.63 -11.15 6.24
N MET A 68 -4.89 -11.37 4.95
CA MET A 68 -4.54 -10.40 3.91
C MET A 68 -5.34 -9.10 4.07
N VAL A 69 -6.65 -9.19 4.27
CA VAL A 69 -7.50 -8.02 4.50
C VAL A 69 -7.08 -7.27 5.77
N ALA A 70 -6.81 -7.99 6.86
CA ALA A 70 -6.32 -7.40 8.11
C ALA A 70 -4.97 -6.69 7.92
N LEU A 71 -4.04 -7.29 7.17
CA LEU A 71 -2.75 -6.68 6.83
C LEU A 71 -2.95 -5.40 6.01
N CYS A 72 -3.77 -5.43 4.97
CA CYS A 72 -4.02 -4.26 4.13
C CYS A 72 -4.75 -3.15 4.90
N PHE A 73 -5.69 -3.54 5.77
CA PHE A 73 -6.37 -2.59 6.65
C PHE A 73 -5.41 -1.96 7.64
N ASN A 74 -4.47 -2.70 8.23
CA ASN A 74 -3.45 -2.12 9.11
C ASN A 74 -2.55 -1.15 8.33
N ILE A 75 -2.14 -1.49 7.11
CA ILE A 75 -1.29 -0.63 6.28
C ILE A 75 -1.96 0.71 5.99
N CYS A 76 -3.20 0.70 5.49
CA CYS A 76 -3.91 1.94 5.17
C CYS A 76 -4.44 2.65 6.41
N SER A 77 -5.00 1.88 7.36
CA SER A 77 -5.67 2.31 8.59
C SER A 77 -6.36 3.66 8.46
N SER A 78 -7.29 3.78 7.49
CA SER A 78 -7.72 5.07 6.92
C SER A 78 -8.21 6.09 7.94
N TRP A 79 -8.98 5.68 8.94
CA TRP A 79 -9.43 6.58 10.01
C TRP A 79 -8.27 7.16 10.82
N ALA A 80 -7.25 6.35 11.11
CA ALA A 80 -6.05 6.76 11.82
C ALA A 80 -5.14 7.62 10.92
N GLY A 81 -5.02 7.28 9.64
CA GLY A 81 -4.32 8.11 8.65
C GLY A 81 -4.94 9.51 8.55
N LEU A 82 -6.27 9.59 8.44
CA LEU A 82 -7.01 10.86 8.46
C LEU A 82 -6.79 11.63 9.76
N SER A 83 -6.89 10.96 10.91
CA SER A 83 -6.70 11.58 12.22
C SER A 83 -5.30 12.15 12.39
N THR A 84 -4.27 11.36 12.08
CA THR A 84 -2.87 11.71 12.32
C THR A 84 -2.36 12.82 11.39
N SER A 85 -2.96 12.94 10.20
CA SER A 85 -2.63 13.97 9.21
C SER A 85 -3.64 15.13 9.14
N ILE A 86 -4.60 15.20 10.08
CA ILE A 86 -5.70 16.17 10.04
C ILE A 86 -5.24 17.63 10.02
N GLN A 87 -4.09 17.91 10.65
CA GLN A 87 -3.51 19.26 10.70
C GLN A 87 -3.28 19.84 9.29
N ILE A 88 -2.85 19.01 8.34
CA ILE A 88 -2.60 19.45 6.96
C ILE A 88 -3.91 19.95 6.33
N ALA A 89 -4.98 19.15 6.35
CA ALA A 89 -6.28 19.59 5.83
C ALA A 89 -6.84 20.81 6.56
N LEU A 90 -6.73 20.89 7.89
CA LEU A 90 -7.26 22.02 8.66
C LEU A 90 -6.58 23.35 8.32
N LEU A 91 -5.28 23.34 8.06
CA LEU A 91 -4.51 24.53 7.66
C LEU A 91 -4.62 24.82 6.15
N GLN A 92 -4.94 23.79 5.36
CA GLN A 92 -4.97 23.80 3.90
C GLN A 92 -6.37 23.50 3.36
N GLY A 93 -7.26 24.47 3.54
CA GLY A 93 -8.65 24.50 3.08
C GLY A 93 -9.69 24.07 4.12
N GLY A 94 -9.26 23.69 5.33
CA GLY A 94 -10.13 23.59 6.50
C GLY A 94 -11.09 22.38 6.48
N PRO A 95 -12.21 22.49 7.23
CA PRO A 95 -13.27 21.48 7.27
C PRO A 95 -13.79 21.06 5.89
N VAL A 96 -13.93 22.01 4.96
CA VAL A 96 -14.35 21.76 3.57
C VAL A 96 -13.41 20.79 2.85
N THR A 97 -12.09 21.03 2.91
CA THR A 97 -11.11 20.12 2.29
C THR A 97 -11.15 18.73 2.94
N LEU A 98 -11.29 18.66 4.27
CA LEU A 98 -11.34 17.36 4.94
C LEU A 98 -12.56 16.53 4.51
N ILE A 99 -13.76 17.11 4.49
CA ILE A 99 -15.00 16.38 4.17
C ILE A 99 -15.09 16.08 2.67
N TYR A 100 -15.07 17.11 1.83
CA TYR A 100 -15.29 16.94 0.40
C TYR A 100 -14.07 16.34 -0.30
N GLY A 101 -12.86 16.64 0.19
CA GLY A 101 -11.64 16.00 -0.27
C GLY A 101 -11.63 14.51 0.05
N THR A 102 -12.15 14.07 1.20
CA THR A 102 -12.32 12.64 1.50
C THR A 102 -13.22 11.95 0.47
N ILE A 103 -14.36 12.54 0.12
CA ILE A 103 -15.27 11.99 -0.89
C ILE A 103 -14.57 11.90 -2.26
N LEU A 104 -13.95 13.00 -2.70
CA LEU A 104 -13.28 13.10 -3.99
C LEU A 104 -12.14 12.08 -4.12
N ILE A 105 -11.24 12.04 -3.13
CA ILE A 105 -10.09 11.13 -3.14
C ILE A 105 -10.53 9.68 -3.04
N THR A 106 -11.58 9.37 -2.28
CA THR A 106 -12.15 8.02 -2.25
C THR A 106 -12.60 7.55 -3.63
N ALA A 107 -13.30 8.41 -4.38
CA ALA A 107 -13.73 8.07 -5.73
C ALA A 107 -12.53 7.78 -6.66
N ILE A 108 -11.49 8.61 -6.59
CA ILE A 108 -10.25 8.44 -7.37
C ILE A 108 -9.53 7.13 -6.98
N TYR A 109 -9.36 6.88 -5.69
CA TYR A 109 -8.67 5.69 -5.19
C TYR A 109 -9.48 4.41 -5.40
N LEU A 110 -10.81 4.48 -5.47
CA LEU A 110 -11.64 3.36 -5.87
C LEU A 110 -11.35 2.97 -7.33
N CYS A 111 -11.24 3.92 -8.25
CA CYS A 111 -10.83 3.65 -9.63
C CYS A 111 -9.43 3.03 -9.70
N ILE A 112 -8.46 3.58 -8.97
CA ILE A 112 -7.09 3.03 -8.89
C ILE A 112 -7.09 1.61 -8.32
N SER A 113 -7.87 1.37 -7.26
CA SER A 113 -7.97 0.07 -6.63
C SER A 113 -8.63 -0.96 -7.54
N LEU A 114 -9.63 -0.57 -8.34
CA LEU A 114 -10.27 -1.47 -9.31
C LEU A 114 -9.27 -1.88 -10.40
N LEU A 115 -8.47 -0.94 -10.90
CA LEU A 115 -7.41 -1.22 -11.86
C LEU A 115 -6.34 -2.18 -11.29
N ILE A 116 -5.89 -1.93 -10.06
CA ILE A 116 -4.95 -2.83 -9.37
C ILE A 116 -5.57 -4.20 -9.10
N ALA A 117 -6.85 -4.25 -8.76
CA ALA A 117 -7.58 -5.49 -8.52
C ALA A 117 -7.70 -6.33 -9.80
N GLU A 118 -8.02 -5.71 -10.94
CA GLU A 118 -8.06 -6.38 -12.24
C GLU A 118 -6.69 -6.97 -12.59
N LEU A 119 -5.64 -6.13 -12.57
CA LEU A 119 -4.28 -6.56 -12.91
C LEU A 119 -3.73 -7.60 -11.93
N GLY A 120 -3.98 -7.46 -10.63
CA GLY A 120 -3.57 -8.43 -9.61
C GLY A 120 -4.31 -9.78 -9.71
N SER A 121 -5.50 -9.80 -10.30
CA SER A 121 -6.24 -11.05 -10.57
C SER A 121 -5.62 -11.84 -11.74
N VAL A 122 -5.09 -11.14 -12.73
CA VAL A 122 -4.47 -11.73 -13.92
C VAL A 122 -3.00 -12.07 -13.67
N TYR A 123 -2.25 -11.16 -13.06
CA TYR A 123 -0.81 -11.25 -12.82
C TYR A 123 -0.49 -11.09 -11.32
N PRO A 124 -0.75 -12.11 -10.49
CA PRO A 124 -0.51 -12.03 -9.05
C PRO A 124 0.99 -12.08 -8.70
N THR A 125 1.72 -10.99 -8.91
CA THR A 125 3.18 -10.92 -8.70
C THR A 125 3.54 -10.02 -7.51
N ALA A 126 4.58 -10.38 -6.76
CA ALA A 126 5.09 -9.55 -5.67
C ALA A 126 5.64 -8.21 -6.17
N GLY A 127 6.03 -8.13 -7.45
CA GLY A 127 6.50 -6.92 -8.09
C GLY A 127 5.39 -5.90 -8.37
N GLY A 128 4.14 -6.34 -8.47
CA GLY A 128 2.99 -5.45 -8.59
C GLY A 128 3.10 -4.46 -9.75
N GLN A 129 3.03 -3.17 -9.44
CA GLN A 129 2.93 -2.08 -10.43
C GLN A 129 4.07 -2.06 -11.47
N TYR A 130 5.31 -2.38 -11.08
CA TYR A 130 6.41 -2.34 -12.03
C TYR A 130 6.42 -3.56 -12.98
N HIS A 131 5.88 -4.69 -12.54
CA HIS A 131 5.59 -5.84 -13.41
C HIS A 131 4.49 -5.47 -14.41
N PHE A 132 3.39 -4.86 -13.93
CA PHE A 132 2.30 -4.41 -14.81
C PHE A 132 2.75 -3.40 -15.85
N THR A 133 3.58 -2.44 -15.43
CA THR A 133 4.15 -1.44 -16.33
C THR A 133 4.99 -2.11 -17.42
N SER A 134 5.74 -3.16 -17.10
CA SER A 134 6.54 -3.85 -18.12
C SER A 134 5.71 -4.59 -19.18
N ILE A 135 4.50 -5.04 -18.79
CA ILE A 135 3.55 -5.73 -19.68
C ILE A 135 2.82 -4.71 -20.57
N LEU A 136 2.38 -3.58 -20.01
CA LEU A 136 1.47 -2.64 -20.67
C LEU A 136 2.18 -1.49 -21.39
N ALA A 137 3.41 -1.14 -21.00
CA ALA A 137 4.12 -0.02 -21.59
C ALA A 137 4.60 -0.34 -23.03
N PRO A 138 4.71 0.68 -23.90
CA PRO A 138 5.26 0.51 -25.25
C PRO A 138 6.66 -0.12 -25.22
N GLU A 139 6.95 -1.03 -26.15
CA GLU A 139 8.20 -1.82 -26.19
C GLU A 139 9.48 -0.97 -26.12
N ARG A 140 9.46 0.24 -26.71
CA ARG A 140 10.61 1.16 -26.71
C ARG A 140 10.93 1.73 -25.33
N MET A 141 9.93 1.84 -24.45
CA MET A 141 10.04 2.51 -23.16
C MET A 141 9.80 1.57 -21.97
N THR A 142 9.33 0.35 -22.21
CA THR A 142 8.96 -0.64 -21.17
C THR A 142 10.01 -0.78 -20.07
N ARG A 143 11.27 -0.95 -20.45
CA ARG A 143 12.39 -1.11 -19.52
C ARG A 143 12.55 0.10 -18.59
N SER A 144 12.55 1.31 -19.14
CA SER A 144 12.77 2.54 -18.38
C SER A 144 11.58 2.89 -17.51
N LEU A 145 10.36 2.73 -18.03
CA LEU A 145 9.13 3.01 -17.30
C LEU A 145 8.90 1.99 -16.18
N SER A 146 9.16 0.70 -16.43
CA SER A 146 9.07 -0.33 -15.40
C SER A 146 10.08 -0.09 -14.28
N TYR A 147 11.33 0.23 -14.61
CA TYR A 147 12.32 0.56 -13.57
C TYR A 147 11.92 1.80 -12.77
N ALA A 148 11.51 2.89 -13.45
CA ALA A 148 11.10 4.12 -12.78
C ALA A 148 9.90 3.87 -11.85
N CYS A 149 8.91 3.10 -12.32
CA CYS A 149 7.79 2.66 -11.50
C CYS A 149 8.27 1.88 -10.27
N GLY A 150 9.08 0.84 -10.44
CA GLY A 150 9.55 0.01 -9.32
C GLY A 150 10.36 0.81 -8.29
N PHE A 151 11.23 1.71 -8.76
CA PHE A 151 12.03 2.56 -7.88
C PHE A 151 11.15 3.55 -7.11
N ILE A 152 10.20 4.22 -7.77
CA ILE A 152 9.25 5.15 -7.13
C ILE A 152 8.38 4.40 -6.12
N THR A 153 7.90 3.20 -6.44
CA THR A 153 7.09 2.39 -5.51
C THR A 153 7.92 1.99 -4.29
N VAL A 154 9.16 1.48 -4.45
CA VAL A 154 10.04 1.17 -3.29
C VAL A 154 10.20 2.39 -2.39
N PHE A 155 10.49 3.56 -2.99
CA PHE A 155 10.68 4.78 -2.23
C PHE A 155 9.40 5.24 -1.52
N GLN A 156 8.24 5.15 -2.18
CA GLN A 156 6.96 5.47 -1.56
C GLN A 156 6.74 4.60 -0.32
N TRP A 157 7.02 3.29 -0.40
CA TRP A 157 6.87 2.38 0.73
C TRP A 157 7.86 2.68 1.88
N VAL A 158 9.11 3.04 1.57
CA VAL A 158 10.08 3.52 2.56
C VAL A 158 9.57 4.81 3.23
N SER A 159 9.07 5.76 2.44
CA SER A 159 8.57 7.05 2.94
C SER A 159 7.34 6.86 3.84
N SER A 160 6.44 5.96 3.48
CA SER A 160 5.29 5.59 4.32
C SER A 160 5.72 4.98 5.66
N GLY A 161 6.73 4.10 5.66
CA GLY A 161 7.29 3.56 6.91
C GLY A 161 7.90 4.65 7.79
N ALA A 162 8.65 5.58 7.20
CA ALA A 162 9.26 6.70 7.92
C ALA A 162 8.20 7.63 8.51
N ALA A 163 7.13 7.93 7.76
CA ALA A 163 6.01 8.72 8.25
C ALA A 163 5.34 8.08 9.47
N VAL A 164 5.07 6.77 9.44
CA VAL A 164 4.48 6.06 10.59
C VAL A 164 5.41 6.10 11.81
N MET A 165 6.72 5.91 11.61
CA MET A 165 7.71 5.99 12.69
C MET A 165 7.75 7.40 13.32
N VAL A 166 7.74 8.46 12.50
CA VAL A 166 7.68 9.85 13.00
C VAL A 166 6.37 10.09 13.74
N ILE A 167 5.23 9.69 13.19
CA ILE A 167 3.92 9.85 13.84
C ILE A 167 3.94 9.18 15.22
N THR A 168 4.36 7.91 15.30
CA THR A 168 4.42 7.18 16.57
C THR A 168 5.42 7.81 17.56
N ALA A 169 6.57 8.30 17.08
CA ALA A 169 7.53 8.99 17.94
C ALA A 169 6.94 10.31 18.49
N THR A 170 6.24 11.08 17.66
CA THR A 170 5.57 12.33 18.07
C THR A 170 4.42 12.07 19.05
N GLN A 171 3.69 10.95 18.90
CA GLN A 171 2.68 10.53 19.88
C GLN A 171 3.30 10.27 21.26
N ILE A 172 4.44 9.58 21.31
CA ILE A 172 5.18 9.33 22.56
C ILE A 172 5.67 10.65 23.17
N MET A 173 6.23 11.55 22.35
CA MET A 173 6.66 12.88 22.82
C MET A 173 5.50 13.70 23.38
N ALA A 174 4.33 13.65 22.75
CA ALA A 174 3.12 14.32 23.25
C ALA A 174 2.65 13.76 24.59
N LEU A 175 2.72 12.43 24.79
CA LEU A 175 2.44 11.81 26.09
C LEU A 175 3.42 12.28 27.18
N VAL A 176 4.70 12.35 26.86
CA VAL A 176 5.73 12.83 27.80
C VAL A 176 5.45 14.28 28.21
N GLY A 177 5.14 15.16 27.24
CA GLY A 177 4.81 16.55 27.49
C GLY A 177 3.52 16.73 28.30
N TYR A 178 2.53 15.86 28.11
CA TYR A 178 1.29 15.88 28.87
C TYR A 178 1.49 15.50 30.35
N PHE A 179 2.21 14.40 30.62
CA PHE A 179 2.44 13.95 32.00
C PHE A 179 3.55 14.69 32.74
N ASN A 180 4.42 15.41 32.02
CA ASN A 180 5.49 16.22 32.60
C ASN A 180 5.46 17.65 32.05
N PRO A 181 4.56 18.52 32.57
CA PRO A 181 4.46 19.90 32.15
C PRO A 181 5.76 20.65 32.51
N GLY A 182 6.65 20.81 31.52
CA GLY A 182 8.00 21.38 31.71
C GLY A 182 9.10 20.62 30.97
N ALA A 183 8.84 19.38 30.55
CA ALA A 183 9.72 18.67 29.62
C ALA A 183 9.59 19.29 28.23
N GLN A 184 10.61 20.03 27.78
CA GLN A 184 10.69 20.46 26.39
C GLN A 184 11.15 19.30 25.53
N GLY A 185 10.34 18.95 24.53
CA GLY A 185 10.66 17.87 23.61
C GLY A 185 11.74 18.31 22.63
N GLU A 186 12.93 17.75 22.77
CA GLU A 186 14.06 18.08 21.90
C GLU A 186 14.09 17.19 20.65
N ALA A 187 14.59 17.72 19.53
CA ALA A 187 14.66 16.98 18.27
C ALA A 187 15.47 15.67 18.38
N TRP A 188 16.51 15.65 19.22
CA TRP A 188 17.32 14.45 19.44
C TRP A 188 16.56 13.37 20.21
N GLN A 189 15.60 13.72 21.09
CA GLN A 189 14.75 12.76 21.80
C GLN A 189 13.79 12.07 20.82
N LEU A 190 13.15 12.88 19.95
CA LEU A 190 12.30 12.37 18.88
C LEU A 190 13.06 11.42 17.95
N PHE A 191 14.30 11.80 17.56
CA PHE A 191 15.19 10.95 16.78
C PHE A 191 15.50 9.61 17.47
N LEU A 192 15.85 9.60 18.76
CA LEU A 192 16.14 8.36 19.47
C LEU A 192 14.92 7.43 19.55
N ILE A 193 13.74 7.99 19.84
CA ILE A 193 12.48 7.23 19.87
C ILE A 193 12.20 6.64 18.49
N TYR A 194 12.36 7.43 17.43
CA TYR A 194 12.24 6.98 16.04
C TYR A 194 13.15 5.78 15.76
N GLN A 195 14.44 5.84 16.13
CA GLN A 195 15.38 4.73 15.91
C GLN A 195 14.98 3.48 16.69
N VAL A 196 14.56 3.62 17.95
CA VAL A 196 14.11 2.50 18.79
C VAL A 196 12.90 1.79 18.17
N ILE A 197 11.89 2.55 17.72
CA ILE A 197 10.71 2.00 17.03
C ILE A 197 11.14 1.19 15.80
N GLY A 198 12.07 1.72 15.00
CA GLY A 198 12.57 1.06 13.80
C GLY A 198 13.29 -0.26 14.11
N VAL A 199 14.16 -0.27 15.11
CA VAL A 199 14.86 -1.49 15.57
C VAL A 199 13.87 -2.55 16.07
N LEU A 200 12.85 -2.15 16.82
CA LEU A 200 11.80 -3.05 17.28
C LEU A 200 11.03 -3.65 16.10
N ALA A 201 10.64 -2.84 15.12
CA ALA A 201 9.95 -3.33 13.92
C ALA A 201 10.80 -4.31 13.09
N LEU A 202 12.11 -4.04 12.96
CA LEU A 202 13.05 -4.96 12.31
C LEU A 202 13.11 -6.29 13.05
N PHE A 203 13.31 -6.26 14.38
CA PHE A 203 13.36 -7.46 15.21
C PHE A 203 12.09 -8.31 15.05
N CYS A 204 10.92 -7.67 15.13
CA CYS A 204 9.63 -8.36 14.99
C CYS A 204 9.45 -8.98 13.60
N ASN A 205 9.81 -8.26 12.54
CA ASN A 205 9.73 -8.77 11.16
C ASN A 205 10.66 -9.96 10.90
N LEU A 206 11.86 -9.96 11.50
CA LEU A 206 12.82 -11.04 11.31
C LEU A 206 12.51 -12.30 12.13
N PHE A 207 12.09 -12.14 13.38
CA PHE A 207 12.05 -13.27 14.33
C PHE A 207 10.64 -13.71 14.74
N ILE A 208 9.66 -12.82 14.70
CA ILE A 208 8.33 -13.06 15.29
C ILE A 208 7.26 -13.25 14.21
N LEU A 209 7.26 -12.39 13.19
CA LEU A 209 6.11 -12.24 12.30
C LEU A 209 5.82 -13.51 11.50
N ASN A 210 6.85 -14.21 11.03
CA ASN A 210 6.70 -15.51 10.37
C ASN A 210 6.19 -16.64 11.28
N LYS A 211 6.30 -16.49 12.61
CA LYS A 211 5.88 -17.48 13.61
C LYS A 211 4.48 -17.20 14.17
N LEU A 212 4.00 -15.96 14.07
CA LEU A 212 2.70 -15.54 14.61
C LEU A 212 1.83 -14.90 13.51
N PRO A 213 1.19 -15.70 12.64
CA PRO A 213 0.33 -15.20 11.56
C PRO A 213 -0.88 -14.37 12.04
N ILE A 214 -1.25 -14.50 13.32
CA ILE A 214 -2.36 -13.78 13.94
C ILE A 214 -2.03 -12.32 14.27
N MET A 215 -0.76 -11.91 14.18
CA MET A 215 -0.32 -10.55 14.52
C MET A 215 -1.11 -9.46 13.77
N HIS A 216 -1.37 -9.66 12.47
CA HIS A 216 -2.16 -8.69 11.69
C HIS A 216 -3.62 -8.65 12.09
N THR A 217 -4.19 -9.79 12.46
CA THR A 217 -5.57 -9.87 12.97
C THR A 217 -5.69 -9.16 14.32
N ILE A 218 -4.69 -9.28 15.20
CA ILE A 218 -4.66 -8.54 16.48
C ILE A 218 -4.60 -7.04 16.21
N GLY A 219 -3.69 -6.59 15.34
CA GLY A 219 -3.60 -5.18 14.94
C GLY A 219 -4.91 -4.64 14.36
N PHE A 220 -5.58 -5.46 13.54
CA PHE A 220 -6.88 -5.11 12.93
C PHE A 220 -7.96 -4.92 13.99
N ILE A 221 -8.12 -5.88 14.91
CA ILE A 221 -9.10 -5.81 16.00
C ILE A 221 -8.81 -4.60 16.90
N LEU A 222 -7.53 -4.38 17.23
CA LEU A 222 -7.11 -3.23 18.03
C LEU A 222 -7.45 -1.91 17.34
N SER A 223 -7.16 -1.78 16.04
CA SER A 223 -7.47 -0.57 15.27
C SER A 223 -8.97 -0.27 15.26
N ILE A 224 -9.82 -1.28 15.03
CA ILE A 224 -11.28 -1.13 15.09
C ILE A 224 -11.75 -0.76 16.51
N ALA A 225 -11.17 -1.37 17.54
CA ALA A 225 -11.51 -1.05 18.93
C ALA A 225 -11.16 0.39 19.29
N ILE A 226 -9.97 0.88 18.91
CA ILE A 226 -9.55 2.27 19.15
C ILE A 226 -10.42 3.23 18.35
N PHE A 227 -10.72 2.92 17.08
CA PHE A 227 -11.65 3.69 16.26
C PHE A 227 -13.01 3.83 16.96
N LEU A 228 -13.64 2.72 17.35
CA LEU A 228 -14.95 2.74 17.99
C LEU A 228 -14.92 3.46 19.34
N ALA A 229 -13.90 3.23 20.16
CA ALA A 229 -13.74 3.91 21.44
C ALA A 229 -13.61 5.43 21.27
N THR A 230 -12.82 5.87 20.30
CA THR A 230 -12.63 7.31 20.01
C THR A 230 -13.88 7.92 19.41
N PHE A 231 -14.47 7.27 18.41
CA PHE A 231 -15.66 7.75 17.70
C PHE A 231 -16.88 7.87 18.64
N ILE A 232 -17.19 6.82 19.39
CA ILE A 232 -18.29 6.82 20.36
C ILE A 232 -17.99 7.78 21.52
N GLY A 233 -16.73 7.83 21.97
CA GLY A 233 -16.30 8.76 23.02
C GLY A 233 -16.52 10.21 22.63
N ILE A 234 -16.13 10.60 21.42
CA ILE A 234 -16.37 11.95 20.89
C ILE A 234 -17.87 12.21 20.76
N LEU A 235 -18.64 11.31 20.13
CA LEU A 235 -20.08 11.51 19.94
C LEU A 235 -20.86 11.64 21.26
N SER A 236 -20.41 10.97 22.31
CA SER A 236 -21.06 11.00 23.62
C SER A 236 -20.64 12.18 24.50
N ARG A 237 -19.44 12.75 24.30
CA ARG A 237 -18.86 13.74 25.21
C ARG A 237 -18.59 15.11 24.59
N ALA A 238 -18.62 15.25 23.27
CA ALA A 238 -18.39 16.51 22.59
C ALA A 238 -19.56 17.47 22.83
N SER A 239 -19.55 18.16 23.97
CA SER A 239 -20.45 19.27 24.27
C SER A 239 -19.66 20.39 24.95
N PRO A 240 -19.73 21.64 24.47
CA PRO A 240 -20.44 22.08 23.25
C PRO A 240 -19.80 21.54 21.97
N MET A 241 -20.57 21.44 20.88
CA MET A 241 -20.09 21.02 19.56
C MET A 241 -19.73 22.25 18.71
N ALA A 242 -18.87 22.06 17.70
CA ALA A 242 -18.66 23.05 16.66
C ALA A 242 -19.97 23.37 15.90
N THR A 243 -20.07 24.55 15.32
CA THR A 243 -21.25 24.94 14.56
C THR A 243 -21.33 24.19 13.23
N HIS A 244 -22.56 23.98 12.72
CA HIS A 244 -22.75 23.37 11.39
C HIS A 244 -22.08 24.20 10.28
N GLU A 245 -22.06 25.52 10.41
CA GLU A 245 -21.35 26.41 9.50
C GLU A 245 -19.83 26.17 9.53
N PHE A 246 -19.25 26.00 10.72
CA PHE A 246 -17.84 25.64 10.83
C PHE A 246 -17.54 24.33 10.07
N VAL A 247 -18.34 23.28 10.32
CA VAL A 247 -18.06 21.95 9.79
C VAL A 247 -18.26 21.87 8.27
N TRP A 248 -19.34 22.45 7.73
CA TRP A 248 -19.74 22.20 6.34
C TRP A 248 -19.34 23.27 5.34
N THR A 249 -19.14 24.52 5.77
CA THR A 249 -18.95 25.65 4.83
C THR A 249 -17.63 26.38 5.00
N THR A 250 -16.91 26.17 6.10
CA THR A 250 -15.71 26.95 6.40
C THR A 250 -14.51 26.45 5.60
N PHE A 251 -13.95 27.34 4.79
CA PHE A 251 -12.69 27.15 4.08
C PHE A 251 -11.60 28.02 4.72
N ILE A 252 -10.45 27.40 5.00
CA ILE A 252 -9.35 28.05 5.75
C ILE A 252 -8.08 27.98 4.92
N ASN A 253 -7.52 29.12 4.53
CA ASN A 253 -6.29 29.16 3.76
C ASN A 253 -5.16 29.83 4.55
N GLN A 254 -4.25 29.03 5.10
CA GLN A 254 -3.05 29.53 5.79
C GLN A 254 -1.77 29.33 4.97
N THR A 255 -1.90 29.01 3.67
CA THR A 255 -0.77 28.58 2.85
C THR A 255 -0.05 29.72 2.13
N GLY A 256 -0.72 30.87 1.99
CA GLY A 256 -0.26 31.97 1.14
C GLY A 256 -0.47 31.75 -0.37
N TRP A 257 -0.96 30.57 -0.78
CA TRP A 257 -1.34 30.26 -2.16
C TRP A 257 -2.81 30.62 -2.43
N SER A 258 -3.22 30.56 -3.70
CA SER A 258 -4.64 30.72 -4.06
C SER A 258 -5.48 29.57 -3.51
N ASP A 259 -6.77 29.80 -3.29
CA ASP A 259 -7.68 28.82 -2.68
C ASP A 259 -7.72 27.49 -3.42
N GLY A 260 -7.63 27.51 -4.77
CA GLY A 260 -7.56 26.29 -5.57
C GLY A 260 -6.30 25.47 -5.29
N VAL A 261 -5.13 26.11 -5.16
CA VAL A 261 -3.88 25.42 -4.81
C VAL A 261 -3.93 24.92 -3.37
N CYS A 262 -4.43 25.75 -2.44
CA CYS A 262 -4.61 25.37 -1.04
C CYS A 262 -5.51 24.14 -0.89
N PHE A 263 -6.62 24.07 -1.64
CA PHE A 263 -7.49 22.89 -1.66
C PHE A 263 -6.73 21.65 -2.15
N LEU A 264 -6.01 21.75 -3.28
CA LEU A 264 -5.25 20.63 -3.85
C LEU A 264 -4.13 20.14 -2.93
N THR A 265 -3.41 21.02 -2.25
CA THR A 265 -2.36 20.62 -1.30
C THR A 265 -2.96 20.02 -0.03
N GLY A 266 -4.13 20.49 0.41
CA GLY A 266 -4.85 19.89 1.53
C GLY A 266 -5.41 18.49 1.26
N LEU A 267 -5.57 18.09 -0.01
CA LEU A 267 -5.95 16.71 -0.39
C LEU A 267 -4.91 15.65 0.01
N ILE A 268 -3.73 16.05 0.48
CA ILE A 268 -2.72 15.14 1.03
C ILE A 268 -3.29 14.32 2.20
N THR A 269 -4.07 14.92 3.12
CA THR A 269 -4.69 14.21 4.25
C THR A 269 -5.60 13.08 3.78
N PRO A 270 -6.61 13.31 2.92
CA PRO A 270 -7.43 12.22 2.42
C PRO A 270 -6.66 11.26 1.50
N ALA A 271 -5.62 11.68 0.78
CA ALA A 271 -4.78 10.74 0.02
C ALA A 271 -3.97 9.81 0.93
N PHE A 272 -3.49 10.32 2.07
CA PHE A 272 -2.72 9.57 3.05
C PHE A 272 -3.51 8.40 3.65
N MET A 273 -4.84 8.52 3.78
CA MET A 273 -5.72 7.47 4.32
C MET A 273 -5.71 6.17 3.49
N TYR A 274 -5.29 6.23 2.23
CA TYR A 274 -5.20 5.10 1.31
C TYR A 274 -3.74 4.77 0.94
N GLY A 275 -2.77 5.31 1.68
CA GLY A 275 -1.35 4.98 1.48
C GLY A 275 -1.11 3.48 1.63
N GLY A 276 -0.41 2.87 0.66
CA GLY A 276 -0.08 1.45 0.66
C GLY A 276 -1.21 0.50 0.23
N LEU A 277 -2.20 0.99 -0.53
CA LEU A 277 -3.32 0.20 -1.04
C LEU A 277 -2.87 -1.04 -1.86
N ASP A 278 -1.70 -0.96 -2.47
CA ASP A 278 -1.07 -2.01 -3.27
C ASP A 278 -0.34 -3.06 -2.41
N GLY A 279 -0.40 -2.95 -1.08
CA GLY A 279 0.30 -3.85 -0.15
C GLY A 279 -0.03 -5.32 -0.31
N ALA A 280 -1.24 -5.64 -0.77
CA ALA A 280 -1.68 -7.00 -1.08
C ALA A 280 -0.88 -7.62 -2.24
N LEU A 281 -0.46 -6.82 -3.23
CA LEU A 281 0.32 -7.29 -4.37
C LEU A 281 1.68 -7.83 -3.90
N HIS A 282 2.36 -7.10 -3.02
CA HIS A 282 3.69 -7.48 -2.56
C HIS A 282 3.73 -8.79 -1.75
N LEU A 283 2.57 -9.27 -1.27
CA LEU A 283 2.45 -10.57 -0.61
C LEU A 283 1.67 -11.61 -1.46
N SER A 284 1.45 -11.35 -2.75
CA SER A 284 0.71 -12.28 -3.62
C SER A 284 1.35 -13.67 -3.66
N GLU A 285 2.69 -13.75 -3.67
CA GLU A 285 3.44 -15.02 -3.68
C GLU A 285 3.27 -15.84 -2.39
N GLU A 286 2.91 -15.19 -1.27
CA GLU A 286 2.65 -15.83 0.03
C GLU A 286 1.17 -16.18 0.24
N ALA A 287 0.27 -15.78 -0.67
CA ALA A 287 -1.17 -16.01 -0.55
C ALA A 287 -1.60 -17.39 -1.07
N ARG A 288 -2.60 -18.01 -0.43
CA ARG A 288 -3.12 -19.33 -0.84
C ARG A 288 -3.85 -19.31 -2.20
N ASN A 289 -4.53 -18.21 -2.52
CA ASN A 289 -5.22 -18.01 -3.81
C ASN A 289 -5.13 -16.52 -4.20
N PRO A 290 -3.97 -16.05 -4.68
CA PRO A 290 -3.74 -14.63 -4.86
C PRO A 290 -4.66 -14.00 -5.91
N ARG A 291 -5.03 -14.74 -6.97
CA ARG A 291 -5.94 -14.26 -8.03
C ARG A 291 -7.32 -13.85 -7.51
N LYS A 292 -7.77 -14.40 -6.36
CA LYS A 292 -9.03 -14.02 -5.72
C LYS A 292 -8.82 -13.15 -4.48
N ILE A 293 -7.77 -13.41 -3.71
CA ILE A 293 -7.53 -12.74 -2.43
C ILE A 293 -7.05 -11.30 -2.64
N VAL A 294 -6.09 -11.08 -3.54
CA VAL A 294 -5.50 -9.75 -3.77
C VAL A 294 -6.56 -8.75 -4.25
N PRO A 295 -7.38 -9.05 -5.30
CA PRO A 295 -8.38 -8.11 -5.78
C PRO A 295 -9.42 -7.74 -4.71
N ARG A 296 -9.88 -8.73 -3.94
CA ARG A 296 -10.84 -8.53 -2.85
C ARG A 296 -10.27 -7.69 -1.72
N ALA A 297 -9.00 -7.89 -1.38
CA ALA A 297 -8.33 -7.12 -0.34
C ALA A 297 -8.19 -5.65 -0.74
N CYS A 298 -7.75 -5.36 -1.97
CA CYS A 298 -7.60 -3.98 -2.45
C CYS A 298 -8.93 -3.21 -2.40
N VAL A 299 -9.98 -3.76 -3.01
CA VAL A 299 -11.30 -3.09 -3.06
C VAL A 299 -11.93 -3.00 -1.67
N GLY A 300 -11.81 -4.06 -0.87
CA GLY A 300 -12.36 -4.10 0.50
C GLY A 300 -11.77 -3.02 1.40
N VAL A 301 -10.47 -2.75 1.29
CA VAL A 301 -9.79 -1.70 2.07
C VAL A 301 -10.32 -0.30 1.76
N ILE A 302 -10.63 0.01 0.50
CA ILE A 302 -11.17 1.33 0.13
C ILE A 302 -12.56 1.53 0.75
N ILE A 303 -13.43 0.53 0.63
CA ILE A 303 -14.81 0.59 1.14
C ILE A 303 -14.80 0.73 2.66
N VAL A 304 -14.08 -0.15 3.37
CA VAL A 304 -13.99 -0.08 4.83
C VAL A 304 -13.29 1.21 5.28
N GLY A 305 -12.26 1.63 4.54
CA GLY A 305 -11.54 2.86 4.79
C GLY A 305 -12.45 4.10 4.71
N PHE A 306 -13.28 4.21 3.67
CA PHE A 306 -14.24 5.31 3.55
C PHE A 306 -15.30 5.26 4.66
N CYS A 307 -15.89 4.10 4.90
CA CYS A 307 -16.92 3.91 5.93
C CYS A 307 -16.43 4.19 7.35
N THR A 308 -15.12 4.13 7.60
CA THR A 308 -14.53 4.48 8.90
C THR A 308 -14.05 5.92 8.93
N ALA A 309 -13.26 6.37 7.95
CA ALA A 309 -12.61 7.68 7.95
C ALA A 309 -13.59 8.84 7.73
N PHE A 310 -14.58 8.69 6.85
CA PHE A 310 -15.54 9.77 6.55
C PHE A 310 -16.40 10.18 7.76
N PRO A 311 -17.13 9.27 8.42
CA PRO A 311 -17.89 9.64 9.62
C PRO A 311 -16.96 10.07 10.76
N PHE A 312 -15.77 9.48 10.87
CA PHE A 312 -14.79 9.87 11.88
C PHE A 312 -14.31 11.32 11.70
N GLY A 313 -13.99 11.72 10.47
CA GLY A 313 -13.59 13.09 10.15
C GLY A 313 -14.67 14.11 10.52
N ILE A 314 -15.93 13.80 10.23
CA ILE A 314 -17.06 14.63 10.65
C ILE A 314 -17.14 14.75 12.18
N ALA A 315 -17.02 13.62 12.89
CA ALA A 315 -17.05 13.63 14.36
C ALA A 315 -15.89 14.44 14.96
N LEU A 316 -14.67 14.31 14.43
CA LEU A 316 -13.52 15.12 14.85
C LEU A 316 -13.78 16.62 14.63
N LEU A 317 -14.36 17.01 13.49
CA LEU A 317 -14.66 18.42 13.22
C LEU A 317 -15.69 19.00 14.21
N TYR A 318 -16.77 18.26 14.51
CA TYR A 318 -17.73 18.68 15.52
C TYR A 318 -17.15 18.71 16.94
N SER A 319 -16.08 17.96 17.19
CA SER A 319 -15.43 17.91 18.49
C SER A 319 -14.53 19.11 18.78
N ILE A 320 -14.22 19.92 17.74
CA ILE A 320 -13.39 21.12 17.88
C ILE A 320 -14.22 22.22 18.55
N SER A 321 -13.81 22.60 19.76
CA SER A 321 -14.41 23.75 20.46
C SER A 321 -13.54 25.00 20.38
N ASP A 322 -12.23 24.83 20.31
CA ASP A 322 -11.27 25.92 20.20
C ASP A 322 -10.29 25.63 19.06
N PHE A 323 -10.58 26.23 17.92
CA PHE A 323 -9.76 26.10 16.72
C PHE A 323 -8.42 26.86 16.85
N GLN A 324 -8.37 27.95 17.65
CA GLN A 324 -7.12 28.69 17.86
C GLN A 324 -6.15 27.89 18.71
N ALA A 325 -6.63 27.16 19.71
CA ALA A 325 -5.82 26.22 20.48
C ALA A 325 -5.20 25.12 19.58
N ILE A 326 -5.91 24.67 18.55
CA ILE A 326 -5.40 23.67 17.59
C ILE A 326 -4.28 24.26 16.73
N ILE A 327 -4.47 25.45 16.17
CA ILE A 327 -3.45 26.10 15.32
C ILE A 327 -2.22 26.51 16.14
N GLY A 328 -2.43 26.98 17.36
CA GLY A 328 -1.37 27.39 18.29
C GLY A 328 -0.64 26.22 18.94
N SER A 329 -1.12 24.99 18.78
CA SER A 329 -0.49 23.80 19.37
C SER A 329 0.82 23.47 18.67
N SER A 330 1.92 23.53 19.41
CA SER A 330 3.23 23.01 18.99
C SER A 330 3.38 21.50 19.21
N GLY A 331 2.35 20.86 19.79
CA GLY A 331 2.33 19.44 20.08
C GLY A 331 1.72 18.59 18.97
N PHE A 332 1.24 17.40 19.34
CA PHE A 332 0.56 16.51 18.43
C PHE A 332 -0.92 16.91 18.29
N VAL A 333 -1.28 17.64 17.23
CA VAL A 333 -2.66 18.15 17.01
C VAL A 333 -3.77 17.12 17.22
N PRO A 334 -3.65 15.85 16.79
CA PRO A 334 -4.70 14.86 17.04
C PRO A 334 -4.95 14.61 18.53
N PHE A 335 -3.95 14.77 19.40
CA PHE A 335 -4.15 14.72 20.84
C PHE A 335 -5.03 15.86 21.33
N GLU A 336 -4.77 17.10 20.89
CA GLU A 336 -5.56 18.28 21.27
C GLU A 336 -7.02 18.14 20.84
N ILE A 337 -7.27 17.71 19.59
CA ILE A 337 -8.63 17.49 19.08
C ILE A 337 -9.36 16.44 19.92
N ASN A 338 -8.70 15.31 20.24
CA ASN A 338 -9.30 14.28 21.09
C ASN A 338 -9.52 14.77 22.53
N ALA A 339 -8.63 15.58 23.09
CA ALA A 339 -8.78 16.15 24.43
C ALA A 339 -9.98 17.10 24.50
N GLN A 340 -10.16 17.94 23.47
CA GLN A 340 -11.34 18.79 23.33
C GLN A 340 -12.60 17.95 23.16
N GLY A 341 -12.59 16.98 22.25
CA GLY A 341 -13.76 16.16 21.95
C GLY A 341 -14.23 15.28 23.10
N LEU A 342 -13.29 14.69 23.84
CA LEU A 342 -13.59 13.85 25.00
C LEU A 342 -13.79 14.65 26.29
N ARG A 343 -13.49 15.96 26.28
CA ARG A 343 -13.49 16.81 27.47
C ARG A 343 -12.63 16.20 28.59
N SER A 344 -11.50 15.60 28.23
CA SER A 344 -10.61 14.90 29.15
C SER A 344 -9.25 14.65 28.49
N GLY A 345 -8.21 15.28 29.04
CA GLY A 345 -6.83 15.02 28.64
C GLY A 345 -6.40 13.58 28.95
N ASP A 346 -6.83 13.02 30.09
CA ASP A 346 -6.50 11.63 30.47
C ASP A 346 -7.10 10.61 29.50
N ALA A 347 -8.36 10.82 29.06
CA ALA A 347 -8.98 9.95 28.06
C ALA A 347 -8.27 10.06 26.70
N ALA A 348 -7.90 11.28 26.29
CA ALA A 348 -7.12 11.50 25.08
C ALA A 348 -5.72 10.86 25.18
N ALA A 349 -5.07 10.93 26.35
CA ALA A 349 -3.78 10.30 26.61
C ALA A 349 -3.89 8.77 26.55
N ALA A 350 -4.95 8.18 27.11
CA ALA A 350 -5.20 6.75 27.03
C ALA A 350 -5.37 6.27 25.57
N LEU A 351 -6.13 7.01 24.75
CA LEU A 351 -6.25 6.73 23.32
C LEU A 351 -4.94 6.92 22.57
N LEU A 352 -4.14 7.92 22.94
CA LEU A 352 -2.84 8.18 22.35
C LEU A 352 -1.83 7.04 22.67
N CYS A 353 -1.86 6.51 23.90
CA CYS A 353 -1.11 5.30 24.27
C CYS A 353 -1.53 4.10 23.40
N ALA A 354 -2.83 3.89 23.23
CA ALA A 354 -3.34 2.84 22.35
C ALA A 354 -2.92 3.07 20.87
N GLY A 355 -2.90 4.33 20.44
CA GLY A 355 -2.39 4.76 19.13
C GLY A 355 -0.92 4.44 18.92
N CYS A 356 -0.07 4.58 19.95
CA CYS A 356 1.33 4.18 19.88
C CYS A 356 1.48 2.67 19.64
N VAL A 357 0.68 1.86 20.34
CA VAL A 357 0.64 0.40 20.16
C VAL A 357 0.13 0.04 18.76
N LEU A 358 -0.89 0.74 18.27
CA LEU A 358 -1.39 0.57 16.91
C LEU A 358 -0.31 0.88 15.87
N GLY A 359 0.44 1.98 16.03
CA GLY A 359 1.54 2.37 15.15
C GLY A 359 2.58 1.26 14.97
N PHE A 360 2.86 0.50 16.03
CA PHE A 360 3.73 -0.68 15.95
C PHE A 360 3.17 -1.78 15.03
N PHE A 361 1.86 -2.09 15.09
CA PHE A 361 1.25 -3.07 14.20
C PHE A 361 1.23 -2.60 12.74
N ILE A 362 0.90 -1.33 12.51
CA ILE A 362 0.93 -0.69 11.19
C ILE A 362 2.34 -0.79 10.59
N LEU A 363 3.36 -0.39 11.35
CA LEU A 363 4.75 -0.42 10.91
C LEU A 363 5.24 -1.83 10.57
N ASN A 364 4.84 -2.84 11.36
CA ASN A 364 5.20 -4.23 11.06
C ASN A 364 4.58 -4.72 9.75
N ALA A 365 3.31 -4.38 9.48
CA ALA A 365 2.65 -4.72 8.22
C ALA A 365 3.30 -4.01 7.03
N LEU A 366 3.60 -2.71 7.16
CA LEU A 366 4.31 -1.93 6.15
C LEU A 366 5.69 -2.51 5.82
N LEU A 367 6.50 -2.80 6.85
CA LEU A 367 7.85 -3.33 6.68
C LEU A 367 7.84 -4.72 6.05
N GLN A 368 6.85 -5.55 6.37
CA GLN A 368 6.67 -6.86 5.73
C GLN A 368 6.42 -6.69 4.23
N SER A 369 5.38 -5.96 3.82
CA SER A 369 5.06 -5.73 2.41
C SER A 369 6.21 -5.08 1.65
N SER A 370 6.77 -4.01 2.20
CA SER A 370 7.87 -3.26 1.58
C SER A 370 9.12 -4.13 1.39
N SER A 371 9.46 -4.99 2.34
CA SER A 371 10.59 -5.91 2.19
C SER A 371 10.42 -6.91 1.03
N ARG A 372 9.18 -7.34 0.74
CA ARG A 372 8.89 -8.25 -0.38
C ARG A 372 8.95 -7.51 -1.71
N LEU A 373 8.53 -6.26 -1.74
CA LEU A 373 8.74 -5.39 -2.90
C LEU A 373 10.23 -5.19 -3.18
N VAL A 374 11.03 -4.82 -2.17
CA VAL A 374 12.49 -4.66 -2.30
C VAL A 374 13.15 -5.96 -2.77
N TRP A 375 12.73 -7.09 -2.20
CA TRP A 375 13.21 -8.41 -2.61
C TRP A 375 12.84 -8.76 -4.06
N SER A 376 11.60 -8.51 -4.46
CA SER A 376 11.13 -8.73 -5.83
C SER A 376 11.93 -7.86 -6.82
N PHE A 377 12.08 -6.57 -6.54
CA PHE A 377 12.85 -5.66 -7.38
C PHE A 377 14.33 -6.06 -7.46
N ALA A 378 14.89 -6.61 -6.37
CA ALA A 378 16.25 -7.16 -6.38
C ALA A 378 16.38 -8.43 -7.24
N ARG A 379 15.36 -9.29 -7.31
CA ARG A 379 15.33 -10.48 -8.20
C ARG A 379 15.44 -10.09 -9.67
N ASP A 380 14.89 -8.95 -10.04
CA ASP A 380 14.91 -8.39 -11.39
C ASP A 380 16.11 -7.46 -11.65
N ASP A 381 17.16 -7.56 -10.82
CA ASP A 381 18.40 -6.78 -10.94
C ASP A 381 18.17 -5.24 -10.87
N GLY A 382 17.17 -4.81 -10.08
CA GLY A 382 16.83 -3.40 -9.87
C GLY A 382 17.78 -2.61 -8.95
N PHE A 383 18.61 -3.28 -8.14
CA PHE A 383 19.57 -2.65 -7.24
C PHE A 383 21.00 -3.08 -7.53
N ALA A 384 21.96 -2.20 -7.23
CA ALA A 384 23.33 -2.63 -7.01
C ALA A 384 23.38 -3.72 -5.94
N PHE A 385 24.22 -4.73 -6.12
CA PHE A 385 24.31 -5.90 -5.22
C PHE A 385 23.02 -6.73 -5.11
N SER A 386 22.14 -6.71 -6.13
CA SER A 386 20.94 -7.54 -6.22
C SER A 386 21.15 -9.01 -5.87
N HIS A 387 22.33 -9.58 -6.17
CA HIS A 387 22.68 -10.98 -5.85
C HIS A 387 22.73 -11.30 -4.34
N ILE A 388 22.90 -10.30 -3.47
CA ILE A 388 22.85 -10.42 -2.02
C ILE A 388 21.41 -10.16 -1.53
N ILE A 389 20.81 -9.06 -1.99
CA ILE A 389 19.49 -8.58 -1.54
C ILE A 389 18.39 -9.60 -1.86
N ARG A 390 18.49 -10.32 -2.99
CA ARG A 390 17.50 -11.31 -3.41
C ARG A 390 17.50 -12.62 -2.59
N ARG A 391 18.48 -12.84 -1.71
CA ARG A 391 18.62 -14.12 -0.98
C ARG A 391 17.55 -14.24 0.13
N VAL A 392 16.86 -15.37 0.15
CA VAL A 392 15.92 -15.73 1.24
C VAL A 392 16.66 -16.58 2.27
N HIS A 393 16.53 -16.24 3.54
CA HIS A 393 17.18 -16.98 4.62
C HIS A 393 16.42 -18.28 4.89
N SER A 394 17.11 -19.44 4.88
CA SER A 394 16.49 -20.77 4.98
C SER A 394 15.75 -21.04 6.30
N VAL A 395 16.34 -20.63 7.44
CA VAL A 395 15.72 -20.82 8.76
C VAL A 395 14.59 -19.82 9.02
N LEU A 396 14.84 -18.52 8.82
CA LEU A 396 13.86 -17.47 9.09
C LEU A 396 12.73 -17.41 8.04
N ASN A 397 12.94 -17.96 6.83
CA ASN A 397 12.02 -17.90 5.69
C ASN A 397 11.59 -16.46 5.32
N VAL A 398 12.53 -15.52 5.42
CA VAL A 398 12.35 -14.10 5.04
C VAL A 398 13.51 -13.61 4.18
N PRO A 399 13.32 -12.60 3.32
CA PRO A 399 14.40 -11.98 2.56
C PRO A 399 15.22 -11.04 3.46
N LEU A 400 16.10 -11.64 4.29
CA LEU A 400 16.84 -10.95 5.36
C LEU A 400 17.51 -9.64 4.90
N TRP A 401 18.24 -9.69 3.78
CA TRP A 401 18.96 -8.52 3.27
C TRP A 401 18.05 -7.45 2.68
N ALA A 402 16.92 -7.83 2.10
CA ALA A 402 15.91 -6.87 1.65
C ALA A 402 15.22 -6.18 2.83
N THR A 403 14.87 -6.94 3.88
CA THR A 403 14.32 -6.38 5.11
C THR A 403 15.31 -5.45 5.80
N PHE A 404 16.58 -5.84 5.89
CA PHE A 404 17.62 -5.01 6.49
C PHE A 404 17.88 -3.73 5.67
N LEU A 405 17.96 -3.84 4.33
CA LEU A 405 18.09 -2.66 3.46
C LEU A 405 16.91 -1.70 3.65
N ASN A 406 15.69 -2.23 3.69
CA ASN A 406 14.51 -1.41 3.90
C ASN A 406 14.55 -0.69 5.25
N TRP A 407 14.88 -1.40 6.33
CA TRP A 407 15.07 -0.80 7.65
C TRP A 407 16.21 0.23 7.67
N LEU A 408 17.32 -0.03 7.00
CA LEU A 408 18.45 0.90 6.92
C LEU A 408 18.03 2.21 6.26
N LEU A 409 17.27 2.14 5.16
CA LEU A 409 16.72 3.33 4.50
C LEU A 409 15.77 4.11 5.44
N LEU A 410 14.91 3.41 6.19
CA LEU A 410 14.07 4.02 7.22
C LEU A 410 14.90 4.70 8.31
N ALA A 411 15.92 4.04 8.84
CA ALA A 411 16.81 4.57 9.87
C ALA A 411 17.53 5.85 9.37
N LEU A 412 17.97 5.85 8.11
CA LEU A 412 18.59 7.01 7.47
C LEU A 412 17.63 8.19 7.32
N CYS A 413 16.35 7.96 6.98
CA CYS A 413 15.35 9.03 6.96
C CYS A 413 15.19 9.72 8.32
N GLY A 414 15.41 8.99 9.43
CA GLY A 414 15.35 9.55 10.78
C GLY A 414 16.36 10.68 11.02
N PHE A 415 17.53 10.66 10.37
CA PHE A 415 18.54 11.72 10.54
C PHE A 415 18.05 13.10 10.08
N LEU A 416 17.01 13.16 9.23
CA LEU A 416 16.39 14.41 8.81
C LEU A 416 15.72 15.15 9.97
N ILE A 417 15.29 14.44 11.01
CA ILE A 417 14.74 15.03 12.25
C ILE A 417 15.78 15.94 12.92
N LEU A 418 17.08 15.64 12.77
CA LEU A 418 18.17 16.43 13.36
C LEU A 418 18.56 17.65 12.51
N ALA A 419 18.23 17.65 11.22
CA ALA A 419 18.78 18.62 10.26
C ALA A 419 18.10 19.99 10.33
N SER A 420 16.78 20.04 10.58
CA SER A 420 16.02 21.29 10.74
C SER A 420 14.56 21.00 11.15
N PRO A 421 13.88 21.92 11.86
CA PRO A 421 12.43 21.87 12.05
C PRO A 421 11.60 22.11 10.76
N ILE A 422 12.22 22.32 9.60
CA ILE A 422 11.54 22.49 8.31
C ILE A 422 10.91 21.15 7.86
N ASP A 423 9.74 21.23 7.21
CA ASP A 423 9.11 20.11 6.51
C ASP A 423 10.14 19.27 5.74
N TYR A 424 10.39 18.05 6.22
CA TYR A 424 11.41 17.16 5.68
C TYR A 424 10.98 16.51 4.36
N THR A 425 9.68 16.53 4.04
CA THR A 425 9.08 15.88 2.87
C THR A 425 9.73 16.27 1.53
N PRO A 426 10.01 17.55 1.22
CA PRO A 426 10.70 17.95 -0.01
C PRO A 426 12.15 17.49 -0.06
N VAL A 427 12.84 17.44 1.10
CA VAL A 427 14.23 16.98 1.20
C VAL A 427 14.31 15.48 0.92
N VAL A 428 13.38 14.69 1.47
CA VAL A 428 13.26 13.25 1.22
C VAL A 428 13.00 12.98 -0.26
N LEU A 429 12.06 13.69 -0.88
CA LEU A 429 11.76 13.60 -2.31
C LEU A 429 12.97 13.94 -3.18
N GLY A 430 13.69 15.02 -2.86
CA GLY A 430 14.88 15.46 -3.58
C GLY A 430 16.03 14.46 -3.52
N ILE A 431 16.37 13.98 -2.32
CA ILE A 431 17.45 12.99 -2.11
C ILE A 431 17.14 11.71 -2.87
N VAL A 432 15.90 11.23 -2.83
CA VAL A 432 15.59 9.96 -3.48
C VAL A 432 15.43 10.08 -4.98
N GLY A 433 14.94 11.21 -5.50
CA GLY A 433 15.04 11.51 -6.92
C GLY A 433 16.49 11.43 -7.42
N ILE A 434 17.43 11.99 -6.66
CA ILE A 434 18.87 11.94 -6.98
C ILE A 434 19.42 10.51 -6.87
N LEU A 435 19.13 9.78 -5.80
CA LEU A 435 19.61 8.40 -5.63
C LEU A 435 19.05 7.46 -6.72
N GLY A 436 17.80 7.65 -7.12
CA GLY A 436 17.19 6.91 -8.22
C GLY A 436 17.85 7.18 -9.55
N LEU A 437 18.16 8.46 -9.83
CA LEU A 437 18.89 8.85 -11.03
C LEU A 437 20.31 8.28 -11.03
N ILE A 438 21.01 8.34 -9.89
CA ILE A 438 22.35 7.75 -9.74
C ILE A 438 22.29 6.24 -9.96
N ASN A 439 21.38 5.51 -9.30
CA ASN A 439 21.26 4.06 -9.48
C ASN A 439 20.90 3.71 -10.94
N TRP A 440 20.06 4.51 -11.60
CA TRP A 440 19.75 4.34 -13.01
C TRP A 440 20.99 4.50 -13.89
N VAL A 441 21.70 5.63 -13.76
CA VAL A 441 22.85 5.98 -14.60
C VAL A 441 24.02 5.03 -14.38
N VAL A 442 24.31 4.68 -13.11
CA VAL A 442 25.49 3.89 -12.73
C VAL A 442 25.26 2.38 -12.94
N TYR A 443 24.07 1.87 -12.62
CA TYR A 443 23.83 0.43 -12.53
C TYR A 443 22.67 -0.07 -13.40
N ALA A 444 21.45 0.42 -13.16
CA ALA A 444 20.25 -0.21 -13.69
C ALA A 444 20.14 -0.10 -15.22
N ARG A 445 20.61 0.98 -15.83
CA ARG A 445 20.68 1.12 -17.30
C ARG A 445 21.50 0.01 -17.97
N ARG A 446 22.43 -0.63 -17.25
CA ARG A 446 23.23 -1.76 -17.77
C ARG A 446 22.65 -3.12 -17.38
N HIS A 447 22.10 -3.25 -16.18
CA HIS A 447 21.76 -4.56 -15.59
C HIS A 447 20.27 -4.90 -15.56
N PHE A 448 19.39 -3.92 -15.35
CA PHE A 448 17.95 -4.15 -15.26
C PHE A 448 17.39 -4.45 -16.66
N LYS A 449 17.06 -5.69 -17.01
CA LYS A 449 16.56 -6.05 -18.35
C LYS A 449 15.04 -6.00 -18.48
N GLY A 450 14.35 -5.61 -17.41
CA GLY A 450 12.91 -5.76 -17.25
C GLY A 450 12.59 -6.95 -16.34
N PRO A 451 11.35 -7.02 -15.82
CA PRO A 451 10.92 -8.08 -14.94
C PRO A 451 10.95 -9.45 -15.61
N ARG A 452 11.35 -10.49 -14.88
CA ARG A 452 11.29 -11.87 -15.38
C ARG A 452 9.88 -12.42 -15.19
N ILE A 453 8.99 -12.13 -16.13
CA ILE A 453 7.61 -12.60 -16.10
C ILE A 453 7.54 -13.94 -16.83
N GLN A 454 7.34 -15.03 -16.09
CA GLN A 454 6.90 -16.29 -16.69
C GLN A 454 5.40 -16.17 -16.97
N LEU A 455 5.06 -15.71 -18.16
CA LEU A 455 3.70 -15.80 -18.66
C LEU A 455 3.44 -17.28 -18.93
N GLU A 456 2.49 -17.85 -18.18
CA GLU A 456 1.98 -19.19 -18.46
C GLU A 456 1.30 -19.13 -19.83
N ASP A 457 1.87 -19.81 -20.83
CA ASP A 457 1.20 -20.04 -22.12
C ASP A 457 -0.05 -20.87 -21.85
N ARG A 458 -1.18 -20.20 -21.59
CA ARG A 458 -2.47 -20.86 -21.70
C ARG A 458 -2.81 -20.90 -23.18
N PRO A 459 -2.97 -22.09 -23.80
CA PRO A 459 -3.80 -22.15 -24.98
C PRO A 459 -5.16 -21.59 -24.56
N VAL A 460 -5.59 -20.50 -25.20
CA VAL A 460 -6.98 -20.10 -25.15
C VAL A 460 -7.74 -21.31 -25.68
N SER A 461 -8.40 -22.04 -24.80
CA SER A 461 -9.23 -23.18 -25.18
C SER A 461 -10.33 -22.66 -26.11
N GLY A 462 -10.13 -22.87 -27.40
CA GLY A 462 -11.00 -22.39 -28.47
C GLY A 462 -10.18 -21.88 -29.63
N ILE A 463 -10.00 -22.76 -30.63
CA ILE A 463 -9.31 -22.58 -31.92
C ILE A 463 -7.87 -23.12 -31.90
N GLU A 464 -7.75 -24.45 -31.96
CA GLU A 464 -6.61 -25.08 -32.63
C GLU A 464 -6.78 -24.84 -34.13
N VAL A 465 -6.02 -23.92 -34.71
CA VAL A 465 -5.78 -23.95 -36.17
C VAL A 465 -4.73 -25.04 -36.39
N ARG A 466 -5.18 -26.26 -36.66
CA ARG A 466 -4.32 -27.27 -37.26
C ARG A 466 -4.10 -26.87 -38.71
N VAL A 467 -2.88 -26.48 -39.03
CA VAL A 467 -2.41 -26.36 -40.40
C VAL A 467 -2.17 -27.79 -40.90
N GLU A 468 -3.02 -28.27 -41.80
CA GLU A 468 -2.67 -29.34 -42.74
C GLU A 468 -2.25 -28.73 -44.08
#